data_AF-W0PBS3-F1
#
_entry.id   AF-W0PBS3-F1
#
_cell.length_a   1.000
_cell.length_b   1.000
_cell.length_c   1.000
_cell.angle_alpha   90.00
_cell.angle_beta   90.00
_cell.angle_gamma   90.00
#
_symmetry.space_group_name_H-M   'P 1'
#
loop_
_entity.id
_entity.type
_entity.pdbx_description
1 polymer ?
#
loop_
_entity_poly.entity_id
_entity_poly.type
_entity_poly.pdbx_seq_one_letter_code
_entity_poly.pdbx_strand_id
1 'polypeptide(L)'
;MSDQTEHHEEHDEHSSPIKTPKQLIVVVVLAFILPVLIIILLVNVVSSSTSSGAGSDSLSEEAVATRIAPVAKYNTAPVIVAAADAGPKKLKTGEEVYKSLCMGCHDTGVAGAPKFGDNGAWAPRLQAGQAEVVKIAIHGLNGMPPKGGDPSLSDLEVERAVVYIANHSGGSFKEPAAPEGDGAAPAEGAAPAEGAAPAEGAAPAEGAAPAEGAAPAEGAAPAEGAAPAEGAAPPEGAAPAEGSAPAEGAAPAEGAAPAAAAGAAAGAAAAAPANDKLAEGEALYKQICFACHDAGVAGAPKFGDKAAWDARIATGMDKLYDAALHGLNAMPPKGGSSASDEVVKAAVDYMVKAVK
;
A
#
# COMPACT_ATOMS: atom_id res chain seq x y z
N MET A 1 24.70 83.13 39.39
CA MET A 1 25.72 82.32 40.06
C MET A 1 25.00 81.04 40.48
N SER A 2 24.88 80.01 39.63
CA SER A 2 25.91 79.32 38.82
C SER A 2 26.71 78.33 39.66
N ASP A 3 26.74 77.08 39.19
CA ASP A 3 27.68 76.00 39.47
C ASP A 3 27.75 75.44 40.91
N GLN A 4 28.05 74.15 41.13
CA GLN A 4 28.47 73.11 40.19
C GLN A 4 27.96 71.70 40.58
N THR A 5 27.81 70.82 39.58
CA THR A 5 27.72 69.37 39.77
C THR A 5 29.11 68.82 40.05
N GLU A 6 29.30 68.05 41.12
CA GLU A 6 30.48 67.18 41.26
C GLU A 6 30.07 65.74 41.60
N HIS A 7 30.47 64.83 40.72
CA HIS A 7 30.42 63.39 40.95
C HIS A 7 31.59 63.00 41.86
N HIS A 8 31.37 62.05 42.77
CA HIS A 8 32.47 61.23 43.31
C HIS A 8 32.05 59.76 43.24
N GLU A 9 32.53 59.09 42.19
CA GLU A 9 32.78 57.65 42.25
C GLU A 9 33.87 57.41 43.29
N GLU A 10 33.55 56.78 44.41
CA GLU A 10 34.57 56.17 45.27
C GLU A 10 34.71 54.68 44.93
N HIS A 11 35.80 54.40 44.19
CA HIS A 11 36.34 53.08 44.01
C HIS A 11 36.91 52.57 45.34
N ASP A 12 36.14 51.77 46.10
CA ASP A 12 36.67 51.11 47.30
C ASP A 12 37.42 49.82 46.90
N GLU A 13 38.73 49.95 46.76
CA GLU A 13 39.61 48.92 46.21
C GLU A 13 40.08 47.88 47.23
N HIS A 14 40.09 46.61 46.81
CA HIS A 14 41.05 45.59 47.24
C HIS A 14 41.20 45.29 48.75
N SER A 15 40.08 45.14 49.47
CA SER A 15 40.07 44.40 50.75
C SER A 15 40.44 42.92 50.54
N SER A 16 41.74 42.59 50.61
CA SER A 16 42.25 41.24 50.43
C SER A 16 41.58 40.25 51.41
N PRO A 17 41.02 39.12 50.94
CA PRO A 17 40.22 38.24 51.79
C PRO A 17 41.01 37.48 52.87
N ILE A 18 42.35 37.54 52.81
CA ILE A 18 43.27 36.78 53.67
C ILE A 18 43.64 37.60 54.91
N LYS A 19 43.10 37.25 56.08
CA LYS A 19 43.29 37.99 57.34
C LYS A 19 44.25 37.33 58.33
N THR A 20 44.75 36.11 58.06
CA THR A 20 45.74 35.44 58.91
C THR A 20 46.81 34.68 58.10
N PRO A 21 48.03 34.48 58.63
CA PRO A 21 49.07 33.69 57.97
C PRO A 21 48.64 32.24 57.67
N LYS A 22 47.84 31.64 58.56
CA LYS A 22 47.26 30.29 58.36
C LYS A 22 46.29 30.26 57.18
N GLN A 23 45.45 31.29 57.04
CA GLN A 23 44.54 31.43 55.89
C GLN A 23 45.33 31.64 54.59
N LEU A 24 46.45 32.38 54.63
CA LEU A 24 47.32 32.56 53.46
C LEU A 24 47.87 31.22 52.97
N ILE A 25 48.41 30.41 53.89
CA ILE A 25 48.93 29.07 53.58
C ILE A 25 47.82 28.18 53.01
N VAL A 26 46.62 28.17 53.61
CA VAL A 26 45.48 27.37 53.11
C VAL A 26 45.06 27.81 51.70
N VAL A 27 44.98 29.11 51.42
CA VAL A 27 44.63 29.63 50.10
C VAL A 27 45.70 29.29 49.06
N VAL A 28 46.99 29.43 49.39
CA VAL A 28 48.09 29.05 48.49
C VAL A 28 48.08 27.54 48.21
N VAL A 29 47.91 26.70 49.24
CA VAL A 29 47.86 25.25 49.07
C VAL A 29 46.65 24.81 48.24
N LEU A 30 45.46 25.38 48.46
CA LEU A 30 44.30 25.13 47.61
C LEU A 30 44.49 25.65 46.18
N ALA A 31 45.11 26.82 46.00
CA ALA A 31 45.39 27.39 44.67
C ALA A 31 46.35 26.53 43.83
N PHE A 32 47.17 25.67 44.46
CA PHE A 32 47.98 24.67 43.73
C PHE A 32 47.30 23.31 43.61
N ILE A 33 46.66 22.80 44.67
CA ILE A 33 46.05 21.45 44.66
C ILE A 33 44.78 21.41 43.78
N LEU A 34 43.95 22.44 43.83
CA LEU A 34 42.64 22.43 43.16
C LEU A 34 42.78 22.44 41.62
N PRO A 35 43.65 23.27 41.00
CA PRO A 35 43.94 23.16 39.57
C PRO A 35 44.61 21.84 39.19
N VAL A 36 45.51 21.29 40.01
CA VAL A 36 46.14 19.98 39.73
C VAL A 36 45.11 18.86 39.75
N LEU A 37 44.17 18.85 40.70
CA LEU A 37 43.07 17.89 40.71
C LEU A 37 42.13 18.06 39.52
N ILE A 38 41.81 19.30 39.13
CA ILE A 38 41.03 19.57 37.91
C ILE A 38 41.76 19.02 36.67
N ILE A 39 43.07 19.28 36.53
CA ILE A 39 43.87 18.79 35.40
C ILE A 39 43.92 17.25 35.39
N ILE A 40 44.13 16.60 36.53
CA ILE A 40 44.10 15.13 36.63
C ILE A 40 42.72 14.58 36.23
N LEU A 41 41.63 15.22 36.67
CA LEU A 41 40.27 14.79 36.35
C LEU A 41 39.95 15.01 34.86
N LEU A 42 40.41 16.12 34.27
CA LEU A 42 40.31 16.37 32.83
C LEU A 42 41.17 15.40 32.00
N VAL A 43 42.40 15.10 32.43
CA VAL A 43 43.26 14.11 31.78
C VAL A 43 42.65 12.70 31.85
N ASN A 44 42.03 12.33 32.98
CA ASN A 44 41.28 11.08 33.08
C ASN A 44 40.06 11.08 32.16
N VAL A 45 39.27 12.16 32.10
CA VAL A 45 38.15 12.28 31.16
C VAL A 45 38.61 12.13 29.71
N VAL A 46 39.69 12.83 29.31
CA VAL A 46 40.25 12.79 27.95
C VAL A 46 40.92 11.45 27.61
N SER A 47 41.53 10.77 28.59
CA SER A 47 42.18 9.47 28.38
C SER A 47 41.19 8.30 28.44
N SER A 48 40.08 8.44 29.17
CA SER A 48 38.96 7.50 29.19
C SER A 48 38.01 7.70 28.01
N SER A 49 37.94 8.90 27.42
CA SER A 49 37.29 9.12 26.13
C SER A 49 38.18 8.60 25.00
N THR A 50 38.07 7.30 24.71
CA THR A 50 38.43 6.79 23.37
C THR A 50 37.73 7.64 22.32
N SER A 51 38.47 8.10 21.31
CA SER A 51 38.05 9.15 20.37
C SER A 51 36.74 8.85 19.62
N SER A 52 35.63 9.21 20.24
CA SER A 52 34.29 9.24 19.67
C SER A 52 34.14 10.55 18.90
N GLY A 53 34.55 10.53 17.63
CA GLY A 53 34.49 11.69 16.75
C GLY A 53 33.07 12.22 16.59
N ALA A 54 32.91 13.53 16.41
CA ALA A 54 31.59 14.17 16.30
C ALA A 54 30.71 13.46 15.25
N GLY A 55 29.63 12.84 15.71
CA GLY A 55 28.74 11.99 14.89
C GLY A 55 28.84 10.49 15.16
N SER A 56 29.75 9.99 16.00
CA SER A 56 29.77 8.58 16.44
C SER A 56 28.45 8.18 17.12
N ASP A 57 27.89 9.05 17.95
CA ASP A 57 26.61 8.83 18.61
C ASP A 57 25.42 8.94 17.65
N SER A 58 25.63 9.36 16.39
CA SER A 58 24.56 9.42 15.40
C SER A 58 24.04 8.04 14.98
N LEU A 59 24.81 6.98 15.26
CA LEU A 59 24.45 5.57 15.05
C LEU A 59 24.32 4.79 16.37
N SER A 60 24.33 5.48 17.52
CA SER A 60 24.07 4.82 18.80
C SER A 60 22.65 4.25 18.83
N GLU A 61 22.45 3.14 19.55
CA GLU A 61 21.15 2.47 19.64
C GLU A 61 20.06 3.42 20.18
N GLU A 62 20.44 4.35 21.06
CA GLU A 62 19.56 5.40 21.60
C GLU A 62 19.21 6.50 20.56
N ALA A 63 20.17 6.96 19.76
CA ALA A 63 19.91 7.93 18.69
C ALA A 63 19.10 7.32 17.54
N VAL A 64 19.36 6.04 17.23
CA VAL A 64 18.58 5.24 16.29
C VAL A 64 17.16 5.05 16.82
N ALA A 65 16.99 4.61 18.07
CA ALA A 65 15.68 4.49 18.72
C ALA A 65 14.92 5.83 18.73
N THR A 66 15.59 6.95 18.98
CA THR A 66 14.97 8.29 18.96
C THR A 66 14.51 8.73 17.58
N ARG A 67 15.25 8.41 16.51
CA ARG A 67 14.85 8.70 15.12
C ARG A 67 13.79 7.74 14.59
N ILE A 68 13.82 6.48 15.02
CA ILE A 68 12.77 5.51 14.68
C ILE A 68 11.52 5.78 15.52
N ALA A 69 11.60 6.35 16.73
CA ALA A 69 10.45 6.61 17.62
C ALA A 69 9.20 7.23 16.95
N PRO A 70 9.27 8.27 16.10
CA PRO A 70 8.09 8.77 15.37
C PRO A 70 7.48 7.75 14.39
N VAL A 71 8.23 6.74 13.93
CA VAL A 71 7.77 5.66 13.03
C VAL A 71 7.41 4.39 13.80
N ALA A 72 8.18 4.01 14.82
CA ALA A 72 7.90 2.91 15.74
C ALA A 72 6.60 3.13 16.52
N LYS A 73 6.24 4.37 16.87
CA LYS A 73 4.90 4.69 17.42
C LYS A 73 3.73 4.34 16.48
N TYR A 74 4.01 4.06 15.20
CA TYR A 74 3.04 3.51 14.25
C TYR A 74 3.29 2.04 13.86
N ASN A 75 4.43 1.45 14.26
CA ASN A 75 4.88 0.12 13.83
C ASN A 75 5.33 -0.82 14.98
N THR A 76 5.06 -0.51 16.25
CA THR A 76 5.20 -1.48 17.35
C THR A 76 4.05 -2.49 17.34
N ALA A 77 4.11 -3.39 16.38
CA ALA A 77 3.45 -4.69 16.43
C ALA A 77 4.40 -5.74 15.84
N PRO A 78 5.25 -6.41 16.65
CA PRO A 78 5.53 -7.80 16.36
C PRO A 78 4.18 -8.53 16.31
N VAL A 79 3.91 -9.22 15.20
CA VAL A 79 2.63 -9.91 14.97
C VAL A 79 2.57 -11.20 15.78
N ILE A 80 2.37 -11.06 17.10
CA ILE A 80 1.81 -12.03 18.07
C ILE A 80 1.73 -11.33 19.44
N VAL A 81 0.71 -11.66 20.24
CA VAL A 81 0.43 -11.14 21.60
C VAL A 81 0.19 -9.62 21.74
N ALA A 82 -0.83 -9.10 21.03
CA ALA A 82 -1.51 -7.85 21.39
C ALA A 82 -3.02 -7.90 21.12
N ALA A 83 -3.68 -8.97 21.58
CA ALA A 83 -5.13 -8.91 21.82
C ALA A 83 -5.36 -8.18 23.16
N ALA A 84 -6.27 -7.19 23.17
CA ALA A 84 -6.57 -6.28 24.28
C ALA A 84 -5.41 -5.35 24.72
N ASP A 85 -5.33 -4.16 24.09
CA ASP A 85 -5.19 -2.83 24.75
C ASP A 85 -5.05 -1.65 23.76
N ALA A 86 -5.06 -1.90 22.45
CA ALA A 86 -5.33 -0.85 21.47
C ALA A 86 -6.82 -0.48 21.48
N GLY A 87 -7.19 0.53 22.27
CA GLY A 87 -8.51 1.15 22.19
C GLY A 87 -8.85 1.62 20.76
N PRO A 88 -10.13 1.70 20.39
CA PRO A 88 -10.54 1.87 19.00
C PRO A 88 -9.94 3.15 18.39
N LYS A 89 -9.15 3.01 17.32
CA LYS A 89 -8.82 4.15 16.45
C LYS A 89 -10.14 4.80 16.05
N LYS A 90 -10.31 6.08 16.35
CA LYS A 90 -11.46 6.85 15.88
C LYS A 90 -11.34 6.98 14.36
N LEU A 91 -12.00 6.09 13.64
CA LEU A 91 -12.07 6.07 12.19
C LEU A 91 -12.59 7.42 11.68
N LYS A 92 -11.94 7.97 10.67
CA LYS A 92 -12.39 9.20 10.02
C LYS A 92 -13.76 8.98 9.35
N THR A 93 -14.52 10.07 9.22
CA THR A 93 -15.71 10.16 8.37
C THR A 93 -15.31 10.33 6.91
N GLY A 94 -16.24 10.02 5.98
CA GLY A 94 -15.99 10.20 4.55
C GLY A 94 -15.68 11.66 4.17
N GLU A 95 -16.31 12.61 4.83
CA GLU A 95 -16.07 14.04 4.64
C GLU A 95 -14.65 14.46 5.09
N GLU A 96 -14.18 13.98 6.25
CA GLU A 96 -12.82 14.25 6.75
C GLU A 96 -11.75 13.68 5.80
N VAL A 97 -11.93 12.45 5.32
CA VAL A 97 -11.03 11.84 4.33
C VAL A 97 -11.06 12.62 3.01
N TYR A 98 -12.25 12.93 2.49
CA TYR A 98 -12.40 13.75 1.28
C TYR A 98 -11.64 15.08 1.39
N LYS A 99 -11.87 15.82 2.48
CA LYS A 99 -11.25 17.13 2.70
C LYS A 99 -9.74 17.07 2.88
N SER A 100 -9.24 16.02 3.54
CA SER A 100 -7.80 15.88 3.84
C SER A 100 -6.96 15.41 2.65
N LEU A 101 -7.55 14.68 1.70
CA LEU A 101 -6.80 13.97 0.66
C LEU A 101 -7.42 14.06 -0.75
N CYS A 102 -8.71 13.73 -0.89
CA CYS A 102 -9.32 13.56 -2.21
C CYS A 102 -9.66 14.89 -2.92
N MET A 103 -9.97 15.94 -2.15
CA MET A 103 -10.40 17.26 -2.67
C MET A 103 -9.41 17.85 -3.67
N GLY A 104 -8.09 17.71 -3.41
CA GLY A 104 -7.05 18.30 -4.26
C GLY A 104 -7.13 17.89 -5.73
N CYS A 105 -7.67 16.70 -6.03
CA CYS A 105 -7.91 16.23 -7.39
C CYS A 105 -9.39 16.29 -7.80
N HIS A 106 -10.31 15.89 -6.91
CA HIS A 106 -11.73 15.74 -7.24
C HIS A 106 -12.55 17.04 -7.17
N ASP A 107 -12.06 18.12 -6.57
CA ASP A 107 -12.78 19.39 -6.58
C ASP A 107 -12.66 20.08 -7.96
N THR A 108 -11.44 20.12 -8.51
CA THR A 108 -11.14 20.79 -9.78
C THR A 108 -11.15 19.85 -11.00
N GLY A 109 -11.08 18.53 -10.79
CA GLY A 109 -11.04 17.51 -11.84
C GLY A 109 -9.65 17.27 -12.42
N VAL A 110 -8.60 17.31 -11.58
CA VAL A 110 -7.20 17.11 -11.98
C VAL A 110 -7.03 15.78 -12.72
N ALA A 111 -6.25 15.79 -13.80
CA ALA A 111 -5.98 14.61 -14.65
C ALA A 111 -7.25 13.88 -15.16
N GLY A 112 -8.38 14.58 -15.28
CA GLY A 112 -9.66 14.00 -15.70
C GLY A 112 -10.43 13.29 -14.58
N ALA A 113 -10.09 13.53 -13.32
CA ALA A 113 -10.86 13.05 -12.18
C ALA A 113 -12.32 13.54 -12.25
N PRO A 114 -13.32 12.69 -11.95
CA PRO A 114 -14.72 13.09 -11.92
C PRO A 114 -14.93 14.08 -10.77
N LYS A 115 -15.53 15.24 -11.09
CA LYS A 115 -15.63 16.36 -10.16
C LYS A 115 -16.68 16.10 -9.08
N PHE A 116 -16.38 16.50 -7.85
CA PHE A 116 -17.33 16.49 -6.74
C PHE A 116 -18.55 17.37 -7.11
N GLY A 117 -19.76 16.82 -6.98
CA GLY A 117 -21.00 17.52 -7.36
C GLY A 117 -21.36 17.45 -8.85
N ASP A 118 -20.52 16.87 -9.72
CA ASP A 118 -20.82 16.72 -11.13
C ASP A 118 -21.56 15.40 -11.40
N ASN A 119 -22.89 15.45 -11.31
CA ASN A 119 -23.78 14.32 -11.55
C ASN A 119 -23.58 13.69 -12.94
N GLY A 120 -23.17 14.48 -13.96
CA GLY A 120 -22.91 13.98 -15.31
C GLY A 120 -21.62 13.17 -15.39
N ALA A 121 -20.56 13.66 -14.74
CA ALA A 121 -19.31 12.91 -14.60
C ALA A 121 -19.49 11.65 -13.74
N TRP A 122 -20.32 11.69 -12.69
CA TRP A 122 -20.49 10.57 -11.78
C TRP A 122 -21.48 9.49 -12.25
N ALA A 123 -22.49 9.82 -13.06
CA ALA A 123 -23.52 8.85 -13.49
C ALA A 123 -23.00 7.48 -13.99
N PRO A 124 -21.96 7.39 -14.85
CA PRO A 124 -21.43 6.08 -15.28
C PRO A 124 -20.77 5.28 -14.14
N ARG A 125 -20.20 5.97 -13.15
CA ARG A 125 -19.56 5.35 -11.96
C ARG A 125 -20.63 4.87 -10.98
N LEU A 126 -21.70 5.66 -10.80
CA LEU A 126 -22.85 5.28 -9.99
C LEU A 126 -23.56 4.05 -10.56
N GLN A 127 -23.65 3.94 -11.89
CA GLN A 127 -24.19 2.75 -12.59
C GLN A 127 -23.33 1.50 -12.41
N ALA A 128 -22.00 1.62 -12.26
CA ALA A 128 -21.12 0.50 -11.93
C ALA A 128 -21.30 -0.01 -10.48
N GLY A 129 -21.89 0.81 -9.60
CA GLY A 129 -22.24 0.46 -8.23
C GLY A 129 -21.12 0.68 -7.20
N GLN A 130 -21.51 0.73 -5.92
CA GLN A 130 -20.63 1.09 -4.80
C GLN A 130 -19.35 0.25 -4.76
N ALA A 131 -19.45 -1.07 -4.86
CA ALA A 131 -18.30 -1.98 -4.76
C ALA A 131 -17.21 -1.70 -5.81
N GLU A 132 -17.58 -1.39 -7.06
CA GLU A 132 -16.62 -1.15 -8.13
C GLU A 132 -15.93 0.22 -7.97
N VAL A 133 -16.68 1.26 -7.59
CA VAL A 133 -16.09 2.58 -7.31
C VAL A 133 -15.16 2.52 -6.10
N VAL A 134 -15.49 1.72 -5.09
CA VAL A 134 -14.63 1.47 -3.91
C VAL A 134 -13.39 0.66 -4.30
N LYS A 135 -13.52 -0.39 -5.14
CA LYS A 135 -12.37 -1.12 -5.71
C LYS A 135 -11.39 -0.17 -6.41
N ILE A 136 -11.91 0.71 -7.27
CA ILE A 136 -11.12 1.74 -7.96
C ILE A 136 -10.44 2.69 -6.97
N ALA A 137 -11.11 3.14 -5.91
CA ALA A 137 -10.52 4.04 -4.92
C ALA A 137 -9.44 3.37 -4.06
N ILE A 138 -9.58 2.08 -3.76
CA ILE A 138 -8.59 1.31 -2.98
C ILE A 138 -7.36 1.00 -3.83
N HIS A 139 -7.53 0.49 -5.05
CA HIS A 139 -6.43 0.02 -5.91
C HIS A 139 -5.87 1.08 -6.87
N GLY A 140 -6.54 2.22 -7.03
CA GLY A 140 -6.19 3.26 -8.00
C GLY A 140 -6.64 2.93 -9.43
N LEU A 141 -6.70 3.96 -10.27
CA LEU A 141 -7.01 3.84 -11.71
C LEU A 141 -6.47 5.04 -12.48
N ASN A 142 -5.73 4.80 -13.56
CA ASN A 142 -5.10 5.84 -14.38
C ASN A 142 -4.25 6.80 -13.51
N GLY A 143 -4.60 8.09 -13.46
CA GLY A 143 -3.92 9.08 -12.62
C GLY A 143 -4.38 9.12 -11.15
N MET A 144 -5.34 8.29 -10.74
CA MET A 144 -5.79 8.19 -9.35
C MET A 144 -4.92 7.18 -8.60
N PRO A 145 -4.13 7.60 -7.58
CA PRO A 145 -3.30 6.69 -6.80
C PRO A 145 -4.14 5.79 -5.87
N PRO A 146 -3.63 4.60 -5.48
CA PRO A 146 -4.26 3.72 -4.49
C PRO A 146 -4.56 4.46 -3.19
N LYS A 147 -5.76 4.27 -2.64
CA LYS A 147 -6.27 4.94 -1.42
C LYS A 147 -6.14 6.47 -1.45
N GLY A 148 -6.20 7.08 -2.63
CA GLY A 148 -5.99 8.53 -2.80
C GLY A 148 -4.56 9.00 -2.51
N GLY A 149 -3.59 8.09 -2.37
CA GLY A 149 -2.19 8.39 -2.07
C GLY A 149 -1.79 8.24 -0.61
N ASP A 150 -2.71 7.92 0.30
CA ASP A 150 -2.42 7.63 1.71
C ASP A 150 -2.62 6.14 2.02
N PRO A 151 -1.55 5.32 2.04
CA PRO A 151 -1.64 3.90 2.35
C PRO A 151 -2.02 3.61 3.82
N SER A 152 -2.03 4.63 4.70
CA SER A 152 -2.40 4.47 6.12
C SER A 152 -3.90 4.48 6.37
N LEU A 153 -4.71 4.89 5.39
CA LEU A 153 -6.18 4.81 5.46
C LEU A 153 -6.65 3.36 5.48
N SER A 154 -7.59 3.06 6.37
CA SER A 154 -8.33 1.80 6.31
C SER A 154 -9.28 1.77 5.11
N ASP A 155 -9.56 0.59 4.59
CA ASP A 155 -10.45 0.40 3.42
C ASP A 155 -11.86 0.95 3.72
N LEU A 156 -12.29 0.87 4.98
CA LEU A 156 -13.53 1.46 5.48
C LEU A 156 -13.53 3.00 5.45
N GLU A 157 -12.41 3.65 5.76
CA GLU A 157 -12.27 5.12 5.63
C GLU A 157 -12.29 5.55 4.16
N VAL A 158 -11.68 4.77 3.27
CA VAL A 158 -11.74 4.99 1.81
C VAL A 158 -13.16 4.79 1.28
N GLU A 159 -13.86 3.73 1.70
CA GLU A 159 -15.25 3.48 1.31
C GLU A 159 -16.17 4.62 1.73
N ARG A 160 -16.07 5.10 2.99
CA ARG A 160 -16.84 6.27 3.44
C ARG A 160 -16.55 7.51 2.61
N ALA A 161 -15.29 7.76 2.23
CA ALA A 161 -14.94 8.87 1.36
C ALA A 161 -15.60 8.74 -0.02
N VAL A 162 -15.60 7.53 -0.60
CA VAL A 162 -16.29 7.23 -1.86
C VAL A 162 -17.80 7.45 -1.73
N VAL A 163 -18.44 6.96 -0.67
CA VAL A 163 -19.87 7.17 -0.42
C VAL A 163 -20.19 8.66 -0.27
N TYR A 164 -19.39 9.42 0.48
CA TYR A 164 -19.54 10.86 0.63
C TYR A 164 -19.48 11.58 -0.73
N ILE A 165 -18.45 11.31 -1.55
CA ILE A 165 -18.30 11.93 -2.88
C ILE A 165 -19.45 11.53 -3.81
N ALA A 166 -19.77 10.24 -3.86
CA ALA A 166 -20.82 9.69 -4.73
C ALA A 166 -22.19 10.31 -4.39
N ASN A 167 -22.54 10.39 -3.11
CA ASN A 167 -23.85 10.91 -2.67
C ASN A 167 -24.00 12.41 -2.89
N HIS A 168 -22.90 13.18 -2.80
CA HIS A 168 -22.90 14.59 -3.20
C HIS A 168 -22.88 14.80 -4.72
N SER A 169 -22.66 13.74 -5.50
CA SER A 169 -22.58 13.78 -6.98
C SER A 169 -23.71 12.96 -7.64
N GLY A 170 -24.89 12.93 -7.02
CA GLY A 170 -26.11 12.30 -7.56
C GLY A 170 -26.29 10.82 -7.23
N GLY A 171 -25.43 10.25 -6.40
CA GLY A 171 -25.55 8.88 -5.87
C GLY A 171 -26.43 8.76 -4.62
N SER A 172 -26.71 7.50 -4.25
CA SER A 172 -27.41 7.14 -3.02
C SER A 172 -26.82 5.85 -2.41
N PHE A 173 -25.48 5.79 -2.38
CA PHE A 173 -24.72 4.69 -1.79
C PHE A 173 -24.88 4.64 -0.28
N LYS A 174 -24.79 3.42 0.28
CA LYS A 174 -25.02 3.16 1.69
C LYS A 174 -23.72 3.37 2.46
N GLU A 175 -23.70 4.34 3.38
CA GLU A 175 -22.58 4.54 4.31
C GLU A 175 -22.34 3.23 5.11
N PRO A 176 -21.11 2.68 5.08
CA PRO A 176 -20.75 1.51 5.86
C PRO A 176 -20.61 1.86 7.35
N ALA A 177 -21.33 1.11 8.19
CA ALA A 177 -21.16 1.19 9.63
C ALA A 177 -19.73 0.78 10.02
N ALA A 178 -19.24 1.29 11.16
CA ALA A 178 -18.06 0.68 11.75
C ALA A 178 -18.43 -0.75 12.18
N PRO A 179 -17.53 -1.74 12.07
CA PRO A 179 -17.72 -3.00 12.76
C PRO A 179 -17.80 -2.70 14.26
N GLU A 180 -18.95 -3.00 14.87
CA GLU A 180 -19.06 -3.01 16.33
C GLU A 180 -18.17 -4.16 16.83
N GLY A 181 -17.27 -3.85 17.78
CA GLY A 181 -16.25 -4.80 18.23
C GLY A 181 -16.86 -6.06 18.86
N ASP A 182 -16.20 -7.20 18.64
CA ASP A 182 -16.68 -8.54 18.96
C ASP A 182 -17.45 -8.69 20.28
N GLY A 183 -18.77 -8.85 20.13
CA GLY A 183 -19.70 -9.26 21.18
C GLY A 183 -20.28 -10.65 20.91
N ALA A 184 -19.43 -11.68 20.97
CA ALA A 184 -19.75 -13.11 21.02
C ALA A 184 -20.74 -13.69 19.96
N ALA A 185 -20.25 -14.62 19.15
CA ALA A 185 -21.13 -15.54 18.41
C ALA A 185 -21.96 -16.41 19.38
N PRO A 186 -23.20 -16.74 18.99
CA PRO A 186 -23.72 -18.10 19.16
C PRO A 186 -23.77 -18.82 17.81
N ALA A 187 -23.58 -20.13 17.86
CA ALA A 187 -23.49 -21.01 16.69
C ALA A 187 -24.85 -21.31 16.03
N GLU A 188 -24.76 -21.93 14.85
CA GLU A 188 -25.76 -22.67 14.07
C GLU A 188 -27.20 -22.80 14.60
N GLY A 189 -28.18 -22.50 13.74
CA GLY A 189 -29.49 -23.17 13.85
C GLY A 189 -30.71 -22.45 13.26
N ALA A 190 -30.82 -22.33 11.94
CA ALA A 190 -32.13 -22.33 11.24
C ALA A 190 -31.96 -22.53 9.73
N ALA A 191 -32.66 -23.52 9.17
CA ALA A 191 -32.85 -23.70 7.73
C ALA A 191 -33.88 -22.68 7.18
N PRO A 192 -33.90 -22.38 5.86
CA PRO A 192 -34.81 -21.37 5.31
C PRO A 192 -36.27 -21.86 5.31
N ALA A 193 -37.20 -20.98 5.65
CA ALA A 193 -38.63 -21.18 5.45
C ALA A 193 -39.06 -20.52 4.13
N GLU A 194 -39.56 -21.32 3.19
CA GLU A 194 -40.34 -20.81 2.06
C GLU A 194 -41.71 -20.27 2.53
N GLY A 195 -42.23 -19.30 1.77
CA GLY A 195 -43.67 -19.26 1.48
C GLY A 195 -44.60 -18.56 2.46
N ALA A 196 -44.93 -17.30 2.16
CA ALA A 196 -46.28 -16.78 2.33
C ALA A 196 -46.63 -15.85 1.15
N ALA A 197 -47.73 -16.15 0.46
CA ALA A 197 -48.18 -15.48 -0.76
C ALA A 197 -49.12 -14.28 -0.43
N PRO A 198 -49.60 -13.50 -1.44
CA PRO A 198 -50.03 -12.11 -1.24
C PRO A 198 -51.45 -11.94 -0.70
N ALA A 199 -51.76 -10.70 -0.30
CA ALA A 199 -53.12 -10.24 -0.06
C ALA A 199 -53.57 -9.26 -1.17
N GLU A 200 -54.54 -9.68 -1.98
CA GLU A 200 -55.56 -8.77 -2.53
C GLU A 200 -56.39 -8.21 -1.36
N GLY A 201 -57.06 -7.06 -1.42
CA GLY A 201 -57.24 -6.07 -2.49
C GLY A 201 -58.52 -5.29 -2.21
N ALA A 202 -58.51 -3.96 -2.35
CA ALA A 202 -59.73 -3.14 -2.27
C ALA A 202 -59.58 -1.82 -3.05
N ALA A 203 -60.51 -1.60 -3.97
CA ALA A 203 -60.73 -0.38 -4.77
C ALA A 203 -62.26 -0.09 -4.75
N PRO A 204 -62.81 0.92 -5.45
CA PRO A 204 -62.20 2.01 -6.22
C PRO A 204 -62.78 3.41 -5.90
N ALA A 205 -62.41 4.43 -6.67
CA ALA A 205 -63.27 5.57 -6.98
C ALA A 205 -63.05 6.04 -8.43
N GLU A 206 -64.12 6.46 -9.09
CA GLU A 206 -64.20 6.94 -10.48
C GLU A 206 -63.47 8.30 -10.64
N GLY A 207 -63.06 8.78 -11.82
CA GLY A 207 -63.14 8.23 -13.18
C GLY A 207 -63.19 9.38 -14.20
N ALA A 208 -62.28 9.40 -15.18
CA ALA A 208 -62.35 10.27 -16.36
C ALA A 208 -61.39 9.78 -17.47
N ALA A 209 -61.89 9.67 -18.69
CA ALA A 209 -61.15 9.35 -19.92
C ALA A 209 -61.98 9.85 -21.12
N PRO A 210 -61.44 9.93 -22.35
CA PRO A 210 -60.03 10.00 -22.77
C PRO A 210 -59.77 11.22 -23.68
N ALA A 211 -58.56 11.32 -24.26
CA ALA A 211 -58.36 11.95 -25.57
C ALA A 211 -57.46 11.04 -26.42
N GLU A 212 -57.95 10.64 -27.60
CA GLU A 212 -57.23 9.84 -28.59
C GLU A 212 -56.15 10.68 -29.31
N GLY A 213 -55.16 10.04 -29.95
CA GLY A 213 -54.33 10.76 -30.94
C GLY A 213 -53.01 10.13 -31.36
N ALA A 214 -53.08 9.16 -32.28
CA ALA A 214 -52.09 8.87 -33.33
C ALA A 214 -50.58 8.73 -32.98
N ALA A 215 -50.10 7.48 -33.10
CA ALA A 215 -48.98 7.17 -34.02
C ALA A 215 -49.59 6.49 -35.28
N PRO A 216 -48.88 6.31 -36.42
CA PRO A 216 -47.48 6.62 -36.70
C PRO A 216 -47.27 7.45 -38.00
N ALA A 217 -46.02 7.68 -38.39
CA ALA A 217 -45.65 7.93 -39.80
C ALA A 217 -44.25 7.36 -40.09
N GLU A 218 -44.15 6.50 -41.11
CA GLU A 218 -42.88 6.06 -41.70
C GLU A 218 -42.30 7.10 -42.67
N GLY A 219 -40.99 7.01 -42.91
CA GLY A 219 -40.43 7.17 -44.25
C GLY A 219 -39.97 8.56 -44.68
N ALA A 220 -38.65 8.77 -44.70
CA ALA A 220 -37.96 9.54 -45.75
C ALA A 220 -36.44 9.31 -45.75
N ALA A 221 -35.99 8.37 -46.59
CA ALA A 221 -34.72 8.45 -47.33
C ALA A 221 -35.09 8.23 -48.81
N PRO A 222 -34.32 8.68 -49.82
CA PRO A 222 -32.89 8.99 -49.77
C PRO A 222 -32.47 10.31 -50.48
N ALA A 223 -31.16 10.57 -50.53
CA ALA A 223 -30.52 11.27 -51.63
C ALA A 223 -29.12 10.67 -51.87
N GLU A 224 -28.90 10.09 -53.06
CA GLU A 224 -27.59 9.64 -53.54
C GLU A 224 -26.76 10.82 -54.09
N GLY A 225 -25.45 10.60 -54.22
CA GLY A 225 -24.68 11.18 -55.33
C GLY A 225 -23.36 11.87 -54.97
N ALA A 226 -22.25 11.11 -55.00
CA ALA A 226 -21.10 11.34 -55.90
C ALA A 226 -19.77 10.78 -55.37
N ALA A 227 -19.43 9.57 -55.83
CA ALA A 227 -18.09 9.16 -56.27
C ALA A 227 -18.23 8.82 -57.78
N PRO A 228 -17.17 8.74 -58.65
CA PRO A 228 -15.82 8.25 -58.34
C PRO A 228 -14.63 8.87 -59.14
N ALA A 229 -13.40 8.43 -58.81
CA ALA A 229 -12.24 8.11 -59.69
C ALA A 229 -11.07 7.71 -58.77
N GLU A 230 -10.53 6.50 -58.70
CA GLU A 230 -9.83 5.62 -59.67
C GLU A 230 -8.42 6.05 -60.13
N GLY A 231 -7.47 5.11 -60.05
CA GLY A 231 -6.05 5.22 -60.49
C GLY A 231 -5.06 5.66 -59.38
N ALA A 232 -3.89 5.04 -59.20
CA ALA A 232 -3.32 3.83 -59.82
C ALA A 232 -2.15 3.25 -58.98
N ALA A 233 -1.80 1.98 -59.24
CA ALA A 233 -0.53 1.32 -58.87
C ALA A 233 -0.25 0.22 -59.91
N PRO A 234 0.97 -0.37 -60.02
CA PRO A 234 2.29 -0.02 -59.46
C PRO A 234 3.30 0.32 -60.60
N PRO A 235 4.62 0.09 -60.44
CA PRO A 235 5.18 -1.17 -60.98
C PRO A 235 6.27 -1.85 -60.12
N GLU A 236 6.90 -2.87 -60.71
CA GLU A 236 7.60 -4.02 -60.10
C GLU A 236 9.12 -3.84 -59.80
N GLY A 237 9.68 -4.84 -59.08
CA GLY A 237 11.11 -5.20 -59.09
C GLY A 237 11.86 -4.96 -57.77
N ALA A 238 12.65 -5.89 -57.21
CA ALA A 238 12.92 -7.28 -57.62
C ALA A 238 13.45 -8.14 -56.44
N ALA A 239 13.29 -9.46 -56.58
CA ALA A 239 14.08 -10.53 -55.92
C ALA A 239 14.74 -11.36 -57.06
N PRO A 240 15.63 -12.36 -56.84
CA PRO A 240 16.11 -13.04 -55.61
C PRO A 240 17.65 -12.81 -55.43
N ALA A 241 18.51 -13.57 -54.74
CA ALA A 241 18.59 -14.97 -54.28
C ALA A 241 19.77 -15.09 -53.24
N GLU A 242 20.21 -16.21 -52.63
CA GLU A 242 19.82 -17.64 -52.56
C GLU A 242 20.58 -18.30 -51.36
N GLY A 243 20.11 -19.44 -50.83
CA GLY A 243 20.91 -20.40 -50.04
C GLY A 243 21.02 -20.18 -48.51
N SER A 244 21.13 -21.21 -47.66
CA SER A 244 21.09 -22.67 -47.88
C SER A 244 20.75 -23.44 -46.59
N ALA A 245 19.98 -24.53 -46.72
CA ALA A 245 20.04 -25.71 -45.84
C ALA A 245 20.31 -26.92 -46.76
N PRO A 246 21.07 -27.96 -46.35
CA PRO A 246 20.68 -28.94 -45.31
C PRO A 246 21.89 -29.33 -44.41
N ALA A 247 21.96 -30.41 -43.59
CA ALA A 247 21.20 -31.66 -43.51
C ALA A 247 21.27 -32.33 -42.11
N GLU A 248 20.56 -33.46 -41.96
CA GLU A 248 20.55 -34.38 -40.80
C GLU A 248 21.90 -35.05 -40.49
N GLY A 249 22.05 -35.56 -39.26
CA GLY A 249 23.04 -36.62 -38.98
C GLY A 249 23.25 -37.03 -37.52
N ALA A 250 22.81 -38.24 -37.16
CA ALA A 250 23.31 -39.13 -36.08
C ALA A 250 22.98 -38.83 -34.58
N ALA A 251 22.08 -39.65 -34.03
CA ALA A 251 22.29 -40.35 -32.74
C ALA A 251 22.96 -41.72 -33.05
N PRO A 252 23.71 -42.38 -32.13
CA PRO A 252 23.21 -43.04 -30.88
C PRO A 252 24.21 -42.88 -29.68
N ALA A 253 24.11 -43.49 -28.50
CA ALA A 253 23.02 -43.96 -27.61
C ALA A 253 23.63 -44.31 -26.21
N GLU A 254 22.77 -44.64 -25.24
CA GLU A 254 23.04 -45.28 -23.92
C GLU A 254 23.85 -44.51 -22.84
N GLY A 255 23.40 -44.59 -21.58
CA GLY A 255 24.05 -43.88 -20.47
C GLY A 255 23.38 -43.92 -19.07
N ALA A 256 22.63 -44.98 -18.74
CA ALA A 256 22.19 -45.38 -17.38
C ALA A 256 21.35 -44.40 -16.51
N ALA A 257 20.22 -44.92 -16.02
CA ALA A 257 19.59 -44.47 -14.77
C ALA A 257 20.39 -44.97 -13.54
N PRO A 258 20.08 -44.49 -12.31
CA PRO A 258 19.02 -45.19 -11.58
C PRO A 258 18.04 -44.27 -10.84
N ALA A 259 16.84 -44.81 -10.62
CA ALA A 259 15.86 -44.26 -9.70
C ALA A 259 15.93 -44.95 -8.32
N ALA A 260 15.31 -44.30 -7.34
CA ALA A 260 14.83 -44.85 -6.07
C ALA A 260 15.86 -45.36 -5.04
N ALA A 261 16.06 -44.55 -3.99
CA ALA A 261 16.07 -45.05 -2.62
C ALA A 261 15.25 -44.08 -1.75
N ALA A 262 14.07 -44.50 -1.31
CA ALA A 262 13.26 -43.78 -0.33
C ALA A 262 13.43 -44.44 1.06
N GLY A 263 13.53 -43.65 2.12
CA GLY A 263 13.51 -44.18 3.48
C GLY A 263 14.24 -43.32 4.52
N ALA A 264 13.46 -42.51 5.26
CA ALA A 264 13.57 -42.16 6.68
C ALA A 264 14.96 -42.13 7.39
N ALA A 265 15.28 -41.14 8.23
CA ALA A 265 14.53 -39.97 8.67
C ALA A 265 15.50 -38.87 9.14
N ALA A 266 15.17 -37.60 8.86
CA ALA A 266 15.74 -36.43 9.52
C ALA A 266 14.69 -35.83 10.46
N GLY A 267 15.12 -35.38 11.63
CA GLY A 267 14.24 -35.09 12.76
C GLY A 267 13.18 -34.01 12.49
N ALA A 268 12.03 -34.16 13.14
CA ALA A 268 10.96 -33.18 13.12
C ALA A 268 11.43 -31.84 13.73
N ALA A 269 11.81 -30.89 12.87
CA ALA A 269 11.67 -29.48 13.20
C ALA A 269 10.16 -29.18 13.21
N ALA A 270 9.65 -28.63 14.31
CA ALA A 270 8.22 -28.40 14.49
C ALA A 270 7.67 -27.51 13.37
N ALA A 271 6.72 -28.04 12.59
CA ALA A 271 6.01 -27.26 11.60
C ALA A 271 5.10 -26.25 12.32
N ALA A 272 5.50 -24.98 12.33
CA ALA A 272 4.56 -23.88 12.47
C ALA A 272 3.46 -24.05 11.40
N PRO A 273 2.18 -23.77 11.72
CA PRO A 273 1.08 -24.20 10.87
C PRO A 273 1.17 -23.50 9.51
N ALA A 274 1.10 -24.28 8.43
CA ALA A 274 1.25 -23.80 7.06
C ALA A 274 0.22 -22.71 6.65
N ASN A 275 -0.84 -22.54 7.45
CA ASN A 275 -1.83 -21.48 7.28
C ASN A 275 -1.26 -20.07 7.54
N ASP A 276 -0.34 -19.90 8.49
CA ASP A 276 0.17 -18.58 8.87
C ASP A 276 1.00 -17.98 7.72
N LYS A 277 1.92 -18.79 7.15
CA LYS A 277 2.71 -18.40 5.98
C LYS A 277 1.85 -18.14 4.75
N LEU A 278 0.78 -18.92 4.56
CA LEU A 278 -0.14 -18.70 3.44
C LEU A 278 -0.89 -17.37 3.58
N ALA A 279 -1.22 -16.94 4.81
CA ALA A 279 -1.82 -15.64 5.07
C ALA A 279 -0.82 -14.48 4.83
N GLU A 280 0.46 -14.65 5.18
CA GLU A 280 1.53 -13.72 4.80
C GLU A 280 1.69 -13.61 3.27
N GLY A 281 1.63 -14.75 2.57
CA GLY A 281 1.64 -14.83 1.11
C GLY A 281 0.44 -14.15 0.46
N GLU A 282 -0.76 -14.33 1.01
CA GLU A 282 -1.98 -13.64 0.61
C GLU A 282 -1.87 -12.12 0.80
N ALA A 283 -1.33 -11.68 1.93
CA ALA A 283 -1.11 -10.26 2.21
C ALA A 283 -0.13 -9.65 1.20
N LEU A 284 1.01 -10.32 0.93
CA LEU A 284 1.97 -9.89 -0.09
C LEU A 284 1.33 -9.85 -1.50
N TYR A 285 0.52 -10.85 -1.85
CA TYR A 285 -0.22 -10.86 -3.12
C TYR A 285 -1.11 -9.63 -3.25
N LYS A 286 -1.95 -9.34 -2.24
CA LYS A 286 -2.88 -8.19 -2.25
C LYS A 286 -2.14 -6.85 -2.28
N GLN A 287 -0.98 -6.77 -1.63
CA GLN A 287 -0.19 -5.53 -1.55
C GLN A 287 0.52 -5.18 -2.87
N ILE A 288 1.06 -6.19 -3.58
CA ILE A 288 1.98 -5.95 -4.72
C ILE A 288 1.60 -6.77 -5.95
N CYS A 289 1.48 -8.10 -5.84
CA CYS A 289 1.32 -8.97 -7.01
C CYS A 289 -0.01 -8.75 -7.74
N PHE A 290 -1.08 -8.42 -7.02
CA PHE A 290 -2.43 -8.13 -7.52
C PHE A 290 -2.42 -7.07 -8.64
N ALA A 291 -1.58 -6.04 -8.54
CA ALA A 291 -1.51 -4.93 -9.49
C ALA A 291 -1.25 -5.39 -10.94
N CYS A 292 -0.53 -6.50 -11.12
CA CYS A 292 -0.34 -7.13 -12.43
C CYS A 292 -1.22 -8.38 -12.63
N HIS A 293 -1.40 -9.18 -11.58
CA HIS A 293 -2.03 -10.49 -11.67
C HIS A 293 -3.56 -10.51 -11.52
N ASP A 294 -4.25 -9.42 -11.18
CA ASP A 294 -5.71 -9.35 -11.29
C ASP A 294 -6.12 -9.22 -12.77
N ALA A 295 -5.63 -8.17 -13.43
CA ALA A 295 -5.97 -7.85 -14.82
C ALA A 295 -5.14 -8.61 -15.87
N GLY A 296 -4.05 -9.28 -15.48
CA GLY A 296 -3.13 -9.95 -16.40
C GLY A 296 -2.24 -8.98 -17.18
N VAL A 297 -1.79 -7.90 -16.52
CA VAL A 297 -0.98 -6.82 -17.10
C VAL A 297 0.28 -7.39 -17.73
N ALA A 298 0.63 -6.91 -18.92
CA ALA A 298 1.80 -7.35 -19.70
C ALA A 298 1.87 -8.88 -19.94
N GLY A 299 0.72 -9.58 -19.94
CA GLY A 299 0.65 -11.03 -20.14
C GLY A 299 0.88 -11.86 -18.86
N ALA A 300 0.82 -11.23 -17.68
CA ALA A 300 0.83 -11.95 -16.40
C ALA A 300 -0.35 -12.95 -16.32
N PRO A 301 -0.16 -14.16 -15.76
CA PRO A 301 -1.26 -15.08 -15.53
C PRO A 301 -2.24 -14.50 -14.51
N LYS A 302 -3.52 -14.43 -14.89
CA LYS A 302 -4.59 -13.89 -14.04
C LYS A 302 -4.84 -14.77 -12.84
N PHE A 303 -5.02 -14.18 -11.67
CA PHE A 303 -5.40 -14.88 -10.45
C PHE A 303 -6.80 -15.52 -10.62
N GLY A 304 -6.97 -16.76 -10.19
CA GLY A 304 -8.20 -17.53 -10.41
C GLY A 304 -8.40 -18.07 -11.85
N ASP A 305 -7.60 -17.66 -12.84
CA ASP A 305 -7.69 -18.20 -14.21
C ASP A 305 -7.02 -19.57 -14.31
N LYS A 306 -7.83 -20.61 -14.06
CA LYS A 306 -7.37 -22.00 -14.09
C LYS A 306 -6.68 -22.39 -15.40
N ALA A 307 -7.20 -21.94 -16.54
CA ALA A 307 -6.61 -22.27 -17.85
C ALA A 307 -5.23 -21.63 -18.05
N ALA A 308 -5.04 -20.38 -17.58
CA ALA A 308 -3.73 -19.73 -17.60
C ALA A 308 -2.71 -20.38 -16.64
N TRP A 309 -3.16 -20.92 -15.50
CA TRP A 309 -2.30 -21.50 -14.48
C TRP A 309 -1.97 -22.98 -14.67
N ASP A 310 -2.87 -23.82 -15.18
CA ASP A 310 -2.64 -25.27 -15.32
C ASP A 310 -1.34 -25.58 -16.11
N ALA A 311 -1.12 -24.88 -17.23
CA ALA A 311 0.09 -25.02 -18.04
C ALA A 311 1.38 -24.56 -17.32
N ARG A 312 1.27 -23.65 -16.35
CA ARG A 312 2.40 -23.11 -15.56
C ARG A 312 2.71 -24.02 -14.37
N ILE A 313 1.69 -24.50 -13.68
CA ILE A 313 1.78 -25.50 -12.61
C ILE A 313 2.42 -26.80 -13.14
N ALA A 314 2.09 -27.20 -14.37
CA ALA A 314 2.72 -28.33 -15.05
C ALA A 314 4.24 -28.20 -15.26
N THR A 315 4.82 -26.99 -15.17
CA THR A 315 6.28 -26.80 -15.24
C THR A 315 7.02 -27.09 -13.92
N GLY A 316 6.28 -27.26 -12.82
CA GLY A 316 6.79 -27.54 -11.47
C GLY A 316 6.85 -26.29 -10.57
N MET A 317 6.57 -26.47 -9.27
CA MET A 317 6.57 -25.37 -8.28
C MET A 317 7.92 -24.66 -8.18
N ASP A 318 9.04 -25.39 -8.29
CA ASP A 318 10.38 -24.78 -8.21
C ASP A 318 10.62 -23.74 -9.30
N LYS A 319 10.08 -23.94 -10.51
CA LYS A 319 10.16 -22.95 -11.61
C LYS A 319 9.25 -21.74 -11.37
N LEU A 320 8.10 -21.94 -10.72
CA LEU A 320 7.23 -20.84 -10.32
C LEU A 320 7.89 -19.99 -9.22
N TYR A 321 8.56 -20.62 -8.26
CA TYR A 321 9.33 -19.93 -7.23
C TYR A 321 10.53 -19.19 -7.83
N ASP A 322 11.29 -19.84 -8.72
CA ASP A 322 12.45 -19.23 -9.38
C ASP A 322 12.04 -17.99 -10.21
N ALA A 323 11.00 -18.11 -11.03
CA ALA A 323 10.43 -16.98 -11.78
C ALA A 323 9.91 -15.86 -10.87
N ALA A 324 9.33 -16.19 -9.71
CA ALA A 324 8.85 -15.20 -8.76
C ALA A 324 9.98 -14.47 -8.01
N LEU A 325 11.06 -15.19 -7.66
CA LEU A 325 12.21 -14.64 -6.94
C LEU A 325 13.12 -13.80 -7.85
N HIS A 326 13.45 -14.33 -9.03
CA HIS A 326 14.42 -13.72 -9.95
C HIS A 326 13.77 -12.87 -11.06
N GLY A 327 12.44 -12.93 -11.20
CA GLY A 327 11.69 -12.21 -12.22
C GLY A 327 11.60 -13.00 -13.54
N LEU A 328 10.59 -12.66 -14.35
CA LEU A 328 10.35 -13.30 -15.65
C LEU A 328 9.60 -12.35 -16.59
N ASN A 329 10.16 -12.10 -17.78
CA ASN A 329 9.62 -11.15 -18.76
C ASN A 329 9.43 -9.75 -18.13
N ALA A 330 8.18 -9.26 -18.06
CA ALA A 330 7.83 -7.98 -17.44
C ALA A 330 7.68 -8.05 -15.90
N MET A 331 7.73 -9.24 -15.29
CA MET A 331 7.67 -9.40 -13.83
C MET A 331 9.06 -9.15 -13.22
N PRO A 332 9.24 -8.13 -12.37
CA PRO A 332 10.52 -7.87 -11.72
C PRO A 332 10.84 -8.92 -10.63
N PRO A 333 12.12 -9.03 -10.21
CA PRO A 333 12.53 -9.89 -9.09
C PRO A 333 11.67 -9.67 -7.86
N LYS A 334 11.28 -10.76 -7.17
CA LYS A 334 10.37 -10.77 -6.02
C LYS A 334 9.02 -10.07 -6.26
N GLY A 335 8.59 -9.97 -7.51
CA GLY A 335 7.42 -9.17 -7.91
C GLY A 335 7.57 -7.68 -7.62
N GLY A 336 8.78 -7.17 -7.39
CA GLY A 336 9.05 -5.79 -6.98
C GLY A 336 8.98 -5.57 -5.46
N SER A 337 8.80 -6.63 -4.67
CA SER A 337 8.78 -6.56 -3.21
C SER A 337 10.18 -6.66 -2.58
N SER A 338 10.31 -6.12 -1.37
CA SER A 338 11.47 -6.35 -0.48
C SER A 338 11.26 -7.54 0.47
N ALA A 339 10.26 -8.39 0.21
CA ALA A 339 9.90 -9.50 1.09
C ALA A 339 10.98 -10.60 1.13
N SER A 340 10.94 -11.44 2.18
CA SER A 340 11.82 -12.62 2.24
C SER A 340 11.39 -13.67 1.21
N ASP A 341 12.32 -14.54 0.83
CA ASP A 341 12.08 -15.56 -0.19
C ASP A 341 10.95 -16.52 0.22
N GLU A 342 10.79 -16.76 1.51
CA GLU A 342 9.73 -17.59 2.08
C GLU A 342 8.35 -16.96 1.85
N VAL A 343 8.21 -15.65 2.05
CA VAL A 343 6.93 -14.94 1.85
C VAL A 343 6.60 -14.82 0.36
N VAL A 344 7.61 -14.62 -0.50
CA VAL A 344 7.42 -14.64 -1.97
C VAL A 344 6.95 -16.03 -2.44
N LYS A 345 7.54 -17.11 -1.93
CA LYS A 345 7.09 -18.49 -2.23
C LYS A 345 5.67 -18.73 -1.72
N ALA A 346 5.34 -18.26 -0.52
CA ALA A 346 3.98 -18.39 0.03
C ALA A 346 2.94 -17.59 -0.78
N ALA A 347 3.31 -16.46 -1.38
CA ALA A 347 2.45 -15.73 -2.32
C ALA A 347 2.21 -16.54 -3.61
N VAL A 348 3.23 -17.23 -4.14
CA VAL A 348 3.06 -18.18 -5.25
C VAL A 348 2.13 -19.34 -4.86
N ASP A 349 2.29 -19.91 -3.66
CA ASP A 349 1.40 -20.96 -3.14
C ASP A 349 -0.06 -20.46 -3.04
N TYR A 350 -0.29 -19.23 -2.58
CA TYR A 350 -1.62 -18.62 -2.54
C TYR A 350 -2.25 -18.51 -3.93
N MET A 351 -1.50 -17.99 -4.92
CA MET A 351 -1.96 -17.86 -6.30
C MET A 351 -2.26 -19.22 -6.95
N VAL A 352 -1.42 -20.22 -6.70
CA VAL A 352 -1.61 -21.60 -7.17
C VAL A 352 -2.76 -22.30 -6.45
N LYS A 353 -3.05 -21.96 -5.18
CA LYS A 353 -4.19 -22.52 -4.44
C LYS A 353 -5.53 -21.99 -4.95
N ALA A 354 -5.58 -20.76 -5.45
CA ALA A 354 -6.79 -20.14 -6.00
C ALA A 354 -7.31 -20.76 -7.31
N VAL A 355 -6.58 -21.71 -7.91
CA VAL A 355 -6.87 -22.36 -9.20
C VAL A 355 -6.87 -23.91 -9.13
N LYS A 356 -6.75 -24.46 -7.91
CA LYS A 356 -6.73 -25.91 -7.65
C LYS A 356 -8.12 -26.44 -7.33
#